data_AF-A0A6J6HDF7-F1
#
_entry.id   AF-A0A6J6HDF7-F1
#
_cell.length_a   1.000
_cell.length_b   1.000
_cell.length_c   1.000
_cell.angle_alpha   90.00
_cell.angle_beta   90.00
_cell.angle_gamma   90.00
#
_symmetry.space_group_name_H-M   'P 1'
#
loop_
_entity.id
_entity.type
_entity.pdbx_description
1 polymer ?
#
loop_
_entity_poly.entity_id
_entity_poly.type
_entity_poly.pdbx_seq_one_letter_code
_entity_poly.pdbx_strand_id
1 'polypeptide(L)'
;MRVRLAGATSPITAKVLATDASNDIALIKLVDATGLTAATFADEKSIAVGDTAVAVGYALALDGGPSVTAGIVSALNRTLTDSNGALNGLIQTDAAISSGNSGGPLINLKGQVIGINTAVANGNSSTAANNIGFAIGVAEVQRVSKILHGETGGTMRAQGYLGISLSDRKDGGSGAVISEVQADSPADKAGLKVNDIVLQINGQVITGQGALIAIVRDSSPGDVIKIQVQRDEVKKDITATLVARPKE
;
A
#
# COMPACT_ATOMS: atom_id res chain seq x y z
N MET A 1 -0.02 11.66 -21.42
CA MET A 1 -1.31 11.77 -20.68
C MET A 1 -1.70 13.25 -20.55
N ARG A 2 -2.94 13.54 -20.12
CA ARG A 2 -3.47 14.90 -19.95
C ARG A 2 -4.12 15.06 -18.58
N VAL A 3 -3.90 16.22 -17.93
CA VAL A 3 -4.42 16.54 -16.59
C VAL A 3 -5.14 17.89 -16.65
N ARG A 4 -6.36 17.97 -16.12
CA ARG A 4 -7.09 19.24 -15.97
C ARG A 4 -7.09 19.63 -14.50
N LEU A 5 -6.56 20.82 -14.20
CA LEU A 5 -6.55 21.35 -12.84
C LEU A 5 -7.91 21.94 -12.48
N ALA A 6 -8.23 21.99 -11.19
CA ALA A 6 -9.45 22.63 -10.71
C ALA A 6 -9.52 24.10 -11.19
N GLY A 7 -10.69 24.51 -11.69
CA GLY A 7 -10.90 25.84 -12.28
C GLY A 7 -10.36 26.02 -13.70
N ALA A 8 -9.57 25.09 -14.23
CA ALA A 8 -9.12 25.14 -15.62
C ALA A 8 -10.16 24.55 -16.58
N THR A 9 -10.33 25.21 -17.73
CA THR A 9 -11.17 24.74 -18.84
C THR A 9 -10.42 23.80 -19.78
N SER A 10 -9.10 23.95 -19.88
CA SER A 10 -8.24 23.17 -20.78
C SER A 10 -7.28 22.26 -20.03
N PRO A 11 -7.01 21.04 -20.54
CA PRO A 11 -6.03 20.15 -19.94
C PRO A 11 -4.59 20.53 -20.29
N ILE A 12 -3.67 20.20 -19.39
CA ILE A 12 -2.22 20.33 -19.52
C ILE A 12 -1.62 18.96 -19.87
N THR A 13 -0.60 18.92 -20.71
CA THR A 13 0.14 17.69 -21.01
C THR A 13 0.93 17.24 -19.79
N ALA A 14 0.95 15.94 -19.52
CA ALA A 14 1.76 15.34 -18.48
C ALA A 14 2.54 14.12 -18.99
N LYS A 15 3.74 13.93 -18.42
CA LYS A 15 4.65 12.80 -18.66
C LYS A 15 4.69 11.92 -17.43
N VAL A 16 4.68 10.60 -17.63
CA VAL A 16 4.99 9.65 -16.57
C VAL A 16 6.50 9.69 -16.34
N LEU A 17 6.92 9.88 -15.10
CA LEU A 17 8.33 9.86 -14.72
C LEU A 17 8.75 8.47 -14.22
N ALA A 18 7.92 7.86 -13.37
CA ALA A 18 8.14 6.53 -12.82
C ALA A 18 6.82 5.94 -12.29
N THR A 19 6.76 4.62 -12.15
CA THR A 19 5.57 3.89 -11.66
C THR A 19 5.99 2.71 -10.80
N ASP A 20 5.31 2.49 -9.69
CA ASP A 20 5.37 1.26 -8.90
C ASP A 20 3.99 0.60 -8.95
N ALA A 21 3.81 -0.32 -9.90
CA ALA A 21 2.54 -1.02 -10.08
C ALA A 21 2.20 -1.91 -8.89
N SER A 22 3.20 -2.41 -8.14
CA SER A 22 2.99 -3.26 -6.98
C SER A 22 2.45 -2.50 -5.76
N ASN A 23 2.66 -1.18 -5.72
CA ASN A 23 2.13 -0.28 -4.71
C ASN A 23 1.02 0.65 -5.23
N ASP A 24 0.61 0.48 -6.50
CA ASP A 24 -0.41 1.31 -7.18
C ASP A 24 -0.13 2.82 -7.09
N ILE A 25 1.13 3.22 -7.32
CA ILE A 25 1.55 4.64 -7.31
C ILE A 25 2.30 4.99 -8.58
N ALA A 26 1.97 6.15 -9.16
CA ALA A 26 2.69 6.74 -10.28
C ALA A 26 3.14 8.17 -9.96
N LEU A 27 4.36 8.51 -10.40
CA LEU A 27 4.88 9.87 -10.37
C LEU A 27 4.79 10.47 -11.77
N ILE A 28 4.08 11.59 -11.89
CA ILE A 28 3.89 12.29 -13.16
C ILE A 28 4.39 13.73 -13.09
N LYS A 29 4.75 14.30 -14.24
CA LYS A 29 5.18 15.69 -14.39
C LYS A 29 4.28 16.41 -15.36
N LEU A 30 3.63 17.48 -14.89
CA LEU A 30 2.97 18.45 -15.76
C LEU A 30 4.03 19.22 -16.56
N VAL A 31 3.85 19.28 -17.87
CA VAL A 31 4.74 19.98 -18.81
C VAL A 31 4.41 21.47 -18.78
N ASP A 32 5.44 22.30 -18.64
CA ASP A 32 5.39 23.78 -18.64
C ASP A 32 4.41 24.42 -17.63
N ALA A 33 4.01 23.66 -16.60
CA ALA A 33 3.17 24.17 -15.51
C ALA A 33 4.01 24.88 -14.44
N THR A 34 3.62 26.10 -14.09
CA THR A 34 4.24 26.93 -13.04
C THR A 34 3.16 27.45 -12.08
N GLY A 35 3.56 27.97 -10.91
CA GLY A 35 2.62 28.54 -9.93
C GLY A 35 1.65 27.53 -9.30
N LEU A 36 1.99 26.23 -9.31
CA LEU A 36 1.15 25.19 -8.75
C LEU A 36 1.12 25.27 -7.22
N THR A 37 -0.06 25.08 -6.64
CA THR A 37 -0.22 24.93 -5.18
C THR A 37 -0.08 23.46 -4.82
N ALA A 38 0.93 23.13 -4.00
CA ALA A 38 1.12 21.78 -3.51
C ALA A 38 0.12 21.44 -2.39
N ALA A 39 -0.38 20.20 -2.38
CA ALA A 39 -1.12 19.68 -1.25
C ALA A 39 -0.19 19.48 -0.05
N THR A 40 -0.73 19.59 1.17
CA THR A 40 0.01 19.29 2.40
C THR A 40 -0.29 17.87 2.84
N PHE A 41 0.74 17.09 3.14
CA PHE A 41 0.58 15.77 3.75
C PHE A 41 0.37 15.89 5.26
N ALA A 42 -0.49 15.05 5.83
CA ALA A 42 -0.62 14.91 7.27
C ALA A 42 0.56 14.14 7.86
N ASP A 43 0.79 14.29 9.16
CA ASP A 43 1.62 13.35 9.93
C ASP A 43 0.85 12.03 10.07
N GLU A 44 1.45 10.91 9.66
CA GLU A 44 0.84 9.58 9.77
C GLU A 44 0.39 9.26 11.20
N LYS A 45 1.13 9.74 12.21
CA LYS A 45 0.85 9.48 13.64
C LYS A 45 -0.33 10.27 14.17
N SER A 46 -0.79 11.25 13.41
CA SER A 46 -1.96 12.08 13.75
C SER A 46 -3.28 11.48 13.28
N ILE A 47 -3.25 10.35 12.55
CA ILE A 47 -4.42 9.70 11.98
C ILE A 47 -4.88 8.57 12.91
N ALA A 48 -6.15 8.59 13.29
CA ALA A 48 -6.77 7.58 14.14
C ALA A 48 -8.07 7.03 13.53
N VAL A 49 -8.42 5.82 13.95
CA VAL A 49 -9.75 5.25 13.63
C VAL A 49 -10.83 6.12 14.27
N GLY A 50 -11.86 6.47 13.50
CA GLY A 50 -12.92 7.40 13.87
C GLY A 50 -12.69 8.83 13.40
N ASP A 51 -11.49 9.19 12.94
CA ASP A 51 -11.23 10.51 12.37
C ASP A 51 -12.07 10.74 11.12
N THR A 52 -12.62 11.95 10.96
CA THR A 52 -13.33 12.32 9.73
C THR A 52 -12.38 12.31 8.54
N ALA A 53 -12.82 11.64 7.48
CA ALA A 53 -12.11 11.54 6.21
C ALA A 53 -12.99 12.06 5.08
N VAL A 54 -12.40 12.83 4.17
CA VAL A 54 -13.06 13.38 3.00
C VAL A 54 -12.35 12.88 1.76
N ALA A 55 -13.06 12.18 0.88
CA ALA A 55 -12.53 11.74 -0.40
C ALA A 55 -12.90 12.75 -1.48
N VAL A 56 -11.91 13.12 -2.29
CA VAL A 56 -12.08 14.02 -3.43
C VAL A 56 -11.63 13.30 -4.70
N GLY A 57 -12.42 13.40 -5.75
CA GLY A 57 -12.11 12.75 -7.02
C GLY A 57 -13.06 13.14 -8.14
N TYR A 58 -12.93 12.52 -9.31
CA TYR A 58 -13.82 12.72 -10.45
C TYR A 58 -14.68 11.46 -10.66
N ALA A 59 -15.53 11.16 -9.68
CA ALA A 59 -16.37 9.97 -9.70
C ALA A 59 -17.19 9.89 -11.01
N LEU A 60 -17.13 8.72 -11.65
CA LEU A 60 -17.82 8.36 -12.90
C LEU A 60 -17.54 9.29 -14.09
N ALA A 61 -16.53 10.16 -13.99
CA ALA A 61 -16.16 11.15 -15.01
C ALA A 61 -17.35 11.97 -15.54
N LEU A 62 -18.33 12.28 -14.68
CA LEU A 62 -19.52 13.04 -15.06
C LEU A 62 -19.18 14.50 -15.39
N ASP A 63 -20.04 15.13 -16.19
CA ASP A 63 -19.94 16.56 -16.48
C ASP A 63 -19.96 17.39 -15.19
N GLY A 64 -18.95 18.24 -14.99
CA GLY A 64 -18.84 19.12 -13.83
C GLY A 64 -17.45 19.18 -13.17
N GLY A 65 -17.48 19.49 -11.88
CA GLY A 65 -16.31 19.53 -11.00
C GLY A 65 -16.04 18.19 -10.31
N PRO A 66 -14.97 18.10 -9.49
CA PRO A 66 -14.72 16.93 -8.68
C PRO A 66 -15.88 16.68 -7.70
N SER A 67 -16.19 15.41 -7.46
CA SER A 67 -17.07 14.95 -6.39
C SER A 67 -16.34 14.95 -5.05
N VAL A 68 -17.06 15.27 -3.99
CA VAL A 68 -16.58 15.22 -2.60
C VAL A 68 -17.52 14.33 -1.80
N THR A 69 -16.96 13.35 -1.09
CA THR A 69 -17.70 12.47 -0.18
C THR A 69 -17.01 12.46 1.17
N ALA A 70 -17.78 12.29 2.25
CA ALA A 70 -17.26 12.29 3.61
C ALA A 70 -17.64 11.00 4.33
N GLY A 71 -16.80 10.61 5.27
CA GLY A 71 -16.96 9.46 6.14
C GLY A 71 -15.92 9.55 7.26
N ILE A 72 -15.47 8.41 7.74
CA ILE A 72 -14.44 8.27 8.76
C ILE A 72 -13.34 7.32 8.31
N VAL A 73 -12.19 7.39 8.98
CA VAL A 73 -11.21 6.30 9.00
C VAL A 73 -11.82 5.13 9.76
N SER A 74 -12.19 4.06 9.07
CA SER A 74 -12.79 2.87 9.66
C SER A 74 -11.75 1.87 10.17
N ALA A 75 -10.57 1.82 9.54
CA ALA A 75 -9.45 1.01 9.98
C ALA A 75 -8.13 1.52 9.37
N LEU A 76 -7.02 1.19 10.03
CA LEU A 76 -5.66 1.50 9.56
C LEU A 76 -4.89 0.22 9.28
N ASN A 77 -3.79 0.34 8.52
CA ASN A 77 -2.86 -0.74 8.22
C ASN A 77 -3.54 -1.99 7.64
N ARG A 78 -4.54 -1.77 6.79
CA ARG A 78 -5.22 -2.84 6.07
C ARG A 78 -4.35 -3.30 4.91
N THR A 79 -4.55 -4.55 4.55
CA THR A 79 -3.91 -5.16 3.40
C THR A 79 -4.99 -5.66 2.45
N LEU A 80 -4.82 -5.36 1.16
CA LEU A 80 -5.61 -5.97 0.09
C LEU A 80 -4.70 -6.83 -0.76
N THR A 81 -5.21 -7.98 -1.19
CA THR A 81 -4.52 -8.85 -2.14
C THR A 81 -5.42 -9.05 -3.35
N ASP A 82 -4.89 -8.85 -4.54
CA ASP A 82 -5.57 -9.11 -5.81
C ASP A 82 -4.63 -9.84 -6.80
N SER A 83 -5.02 -9.91 -8.07
CA SER A 83 -4.20 -10.52 -9.13
C SER A 83 -2.88 -9.78 -9.41
N ASN A 84 -2.77 -8.50 -9.02
CA ASN A 84 -1.61 -7.65 -9.25
C ASN A 84 -0.63 -7.66 -8.06
N GLY A 85 -1.04 -8.22 -6.92
CA GLY A 85 -0.19 -8.46 -5.76
C GLY A 85 -0.87 -8.04 -4.46
N ALA A 86 -0.05 -7.67 -3.47
CA ALA A 86 -0.52 -7.21 -2.18
C ALA A 86 -0.25 -5.70 -2.00
N LEU A 87 -1.30 -4.95 -1.72
CA LEU A 87 -1.23 -3.55 -1.27
C LEU A 87 -1.31 -3.53 0.25
N ASN A 88 -0.33 -2.91 0.90
CA ASN A 88 -0.25 -2.82 2.35
C ASN A 88 -0.27 -1.36 2.83
N GLY A 89 -0.48 -1.14 4.12
CA GLY A 89 -0.52 0.21 4.69
C GLY A 89 -1.75 1.00 4.24
N LEU A 90 -2.85 0.31 3.94
CA LEU A 90 -4.09 0.93 3.49
C LEU A 90 -4.89 1.49 4.66
N ILE A 91 -5.52 2.63 4.41
CA ILE A 91 -6.57 3.22 5.23
C ILE A 91 -7.91 2.74 4.67
N GLN A 92 -8.74 2.14 5.51
CA GLN A 92 -10.12 1.85 5.19
C GLN A 92 -11.00 3.03 5.60
N THR A 93 -11.95 3.37 4.76
CA THR A 93 -12.95 4.42 5.03
C THR A 93 -14.33 4.00 4.55
N ASP A 94 -15.37 4.55 5.19
CA ASP A 94 -16.76 4.45 4.75
C ASP A 94 -17.19 5.67 3.90
N ALA A 95 -16.29 6.64 3.66
CA ALA A 95 -16.52 7.66 2.66
C ALA A 95 -16.77 6.98 1.30
N ALA A 96 -17.79 7.45 0.57
CA ALA A 96 -18.17 6.82 -0.68
C ALA A 96 -17.03 6.95 -1.73
N ILE A 97 -16.40 5.83 -2.04
CA ILE A 97 -15.39 5.68 -3.09
C ILE A 97 -16.01 4.91 -4.27
N SER A 98 -15.86 5.45 -5.47
CA SER A 98 -16.30 4.82 -6.72
C SER A 98 -15.26 5.00 -7.83
N SER A 99 -15.47 4.36 -8.97
CA SER A 99 -14.63 4.56 -10.16
C SER A 99 -14.54 6.06 -10.48
N GLY A 100 -13.32 6.55 -10.72
CA GLY A 100 -13.04 7.98 -10.91
C GLY A 100 -12.57 8.74 -9.66
N ASN A 101 -12.73 8.17 -8.46
CA ASN A 101 -12.04 8.67 -7.26
C ASN A 101 -10.60 8.18 -7.15
N SER A 102 -10.24 7.08 -7.82
CA SER A 102 -8.88 6.53 -7.81
C SER A 102 -7.84 7.55 -8.25
N GLY A 103 -6.75 7.66 -7.51
CA GLY A 103 -5.71 8.68 -7.68
C GLY A 103 -6.03 10.04 -7.03
N GLY A 104 -7.28 10.27 -6.62
CA GLY A 104 -7.68 11.44 -5.84
C GLY A 104 -7.29 11.33 -4.36
N PRO A 105 -7.22 12.46 -3.63
CA PRO A 105 -6.80 12.42 -2.23
C PRO A 105 -7.94 12.00 -1.29
N LEU A 106 -7.56 11.30 -0.23
CA LEU A 106 -8.30 11.23 1.03
C LEU A 106 -7.68 12.27 1.97
N ILE A 107 -8.49 13.19 2.50
CA ILE A 107 -8.03 14.32 3.32
C ILE A 107 -8.71 14.35 4.69
N ASN A 108 -8.03 14.92 5.68
CA ASN A 108 -8.61 15.25 6.98
C ASN A 108 -9.31 16.62 6.95
N LEU A 109 -9.96 17.01 8.06
CA LEU A 109 -10.66 18.31 8.18
C LEU A 109 -9.74 19.54 8.14
N LYS A 110 -8.41 19.35 8.23
CA LYS A 110 -7.42 20.43 8.04
C LYS A 110 -7.02 20.60 6.57
N GLY A 111 -7.61 19.82 5.65
CA GLY A 111 -7.25 19.82 4.24
C GLY A 111 -5.91 19.12 3.96
N GLN A 112 -5.40 18.32 4.90
CA GLN A 112 -4.15 17.58 4.72
C GLN A 112 -4.44 16.20 4.16
N VAL A 113 -3.62 15.76 3.21
CA VAL A 113 -3.70 14.43 2.60
C VAL A 113 -3.30 13.37 3.61
N ILE A 114 -4.22 12.46 3.90
CA ILE A 114 -4.02 11.28 4.74
C ILE A 114 -3.85 10.00 3.91
N GLY A 115 -4.22 10.03 2.62
CA GLY A 115 -3.97 8.93 1.68
C GLY A 115 -4.37 9.24 0.24
N ILE A 116 -4.15 8.29 -0.66
CA ILE A 116 -4.59 8.34 -2.06
C ILE A 116 -5.61 7.23 -2.31
N ASN A 117 -6.81 7.57 -2.77
CA ASN A 117 -7.87 6.61 -3.07
C ASN A 117 -7.38 5.63 -4.16
N THR A 118 -7.53 4.31 -3.95
CA THR A 118 -7.08 3.29 -4.92
C THR A 118 -8.23 2.37 -5.32
N ALA A 119 -8.88 1.73 -4.34
CA ALA A 119 -9.75 0.59 -4.58
C ALA A 119 -11.03 0.64 -3.74
N VAL A 120 -12.07 -0.01 -4.27
CA VAL A 120 -13.23 -0.48 -3.51
C VAL A 120 -13.00 -1.97 -3.25
N ALA A 121 -13.44 -2.50 -2.11
CA ALA A 121 -13.53 -3.95 -1.95
C ALA A 121 -14.43 -4.52 -3.06
N ASN A 122 -13.83 -5.09 -4.12
CA ASN A 122 -14.56 -5.88 -5.08
C ASN A 122 -14.89 -7.21 -4.40
N GLY A 123 -15.99 -7.24 -3.66
CA GLY A 123 -16.63 -8.50 -3.37
C GLY A 123 -17.04 -9.14 -4.69
N ASN A 124 -16.93 -10.46 -4.74
CA ASN A 124 -17.48 -11.34 -5.75
C ASN A 124 -18.89 -10.84 -6.11
N SER A 125 -19.32 -10.96 -7.35
CA SER A 125 -20.55 -10.37 -7.94
C SER A 125 -21.89 -10.56 -7.19
N SER A 126 -21.93 -11.23 -6.03
CA SER A 126 -23.07 -11.33 -5.12
C SER A 126 -22.94 -10.50 -3.82
N THR A 127 -21.81 -9.86 -3.52
CA THR A 127 -21.60 -9.04 -2.29
C THR A 127 -20.75 -7.82 -2.57
N ALA A 128 -21.29 -6.84 -3.31
CA ALA A 128 -20.71 -5.50 -3.29
C ALA A 128 -20.70 -5.00 -1.83
N ALA A 129 -19.52 -4.87 -1.22
CA ALA A 129 -19.39 -4.34 0.12
C ALA A 129 -19.64 -2.82 0.06
N ASN A 130 -20.90 -2.42 0.25
CA ASN A 130 -21.28 -1.02 0.31
C ASN A 130 -20.52 -0.34 1.45
N ASN A 131 -19.97 0.86 1.19
CA ASN A 131 -19.24 1.68 2.16
C ASN A 131 -17.94 1.05 2.70
N ILE A 132 -17.22 0.27 1.90
CA ILE A 132 -15.85 -0.16 2.21
C ILE A 132 -14.91 0.33 1.09
N GLY A 133 -14.33 1.51 1.30
CA GLY A 133 -13.32 2.10 0.43
C GLY A 133 -11.91 1.98 1.03
N PHE A 134 -10.91 2.00 0.15
CA PHE A 134 -9.50 1.98 0.55
C PHE A 134 -8.71 3.11 -0.09
N ALA A 135 -7.83 3.69 0.72
CA ALA A 135 -6.80 4.62 0.29
C ALA A 135 -5.42 4.11 0.71
N ILE A 136 -4.41 4.31 -0.13
CA ILE A 136 -3.01 4.08 0.23
C ILE A 136 -2.63 5.15 1.25
N GLY A 137 -2.22 4.74 2.46
CA GLY A 137 -1.93 5.67 3.55
C GLY A 137 -0.79 6.62 3.23
N VAL A 138 -0.82 7.82 3.83
CA VAL A 138 0.18 8.89 3.57
C VAL A 138 1.62 8.44 3.81
N ALA A 139 1.84 7.59 4.81
CA ALA A 139 3.13 6.95 5.10
C ALA A 139 3.71 6.26 3.86
N GLU A 140 2.87 5.42 3.25
CA GLU A 140 3.22 4.60 2.10
C GLU A 140 3.35 5.45 0.83
N VAL A 141 2.44 6.41 0.63
CA VAL A 141 2.51 7.39 -0.45
C VAL A 141 3.83 8.15 -0.42
N GLN A 142 4.25 8.67 0.74
CA GLN A 142 5.49 9.41 0.88
C GLN A 142 6.72 8.52 0.65
N ARG A 143 6.72 7.32 1.23
CA ARG A 143 7.80 6.33 1.06
C ARG A 143 8.01 5.98 -0.42
N VAL A 144 6.95 5.58 -1.11
CA VAL A 144 7.00 5.18 -2.53
C VAL A 144 7.28 6.38 -3.43
N SER A 145 6.73 7.56 -3.14
CA SER A 145 7.04 8.78 -3.91
C SER A 145 8.53 9.13 -3.87
N LYS A 146 9.19 8.96 -2.71
CA LYS A 146 10.64 9.18 -2.58
C LYS A 146 11.44 8.17 -3.42
N ILE A 147 11.02 6.91 -3.44
CA ILE A 147 11.61 5.86 -4.28
C ILE A 147 11.46 6.24 -5.75
N LEU A 148 10.23 6.45 -6.22
CA LEU A 148 9.93 6.79 -7.61
C LEU A 148 10.66 8.05 -8.09
N HIS A 149 10.87 9.02 -7.21
CA HIS A 149 11.67 10.20 -7.52
C HIS A 149 13.14 9.84 -7.82
N GLY A 150 13.74 8.94 -7.04
CA GLY A 150 15.09 8.42 -7.30
C GLY A 150 15.18 7.56 -8.56
N GLU A 151 14.10 6.86 -8.92
CA GLU A 151 14.02 6.00 -10.10
C GLU A 151 13.77 6.75 -11.42
N THR A 152 13.53 8.06 -11.37
CA THR A 152 13.31 8.87 -12.60
C THR A 152 14.49 8.83 -13.58
N GLY A 153 15.68 8.41 -13.12
CA GLY A 153 16.86 8.11 -13.95
C GLY A 153 16.85 6.73 -14.61
N GLY A 154 15.78 5.93 -14.48
CA GLY A 154 15.61 4.63 -15.12
C GLY A 154 16.19 3.43 -14.35
N THR A 155 16.75 3.64 -13.16
CA THR A 155 17.20 2.54 -12.30
C THR A 155 16.09 2.14 -11.35
N MET A 156 15.46 1.01 -11.61
CA MET A 156 14.47 0.42 -10.69
C MET A 156 15.15 -0.19 -9.47
N ARG A 157 14.53 -0.06 -8.30
CA ARG A 157 15.00 -0.71 -7.07
C ARG A 157 14.91 -2.23 -7.19
N ALA A 158 15.87 -2.91 -6.57
CA ALA A 158 15.75 -4.34 -6.32
C ALA A 158 14.79 -4.60 -5.15
N GLN A 159 13.98 -5.65 -5.27
CA GLN A 159 13.07 -6.08 -4.20
C GLN A 159 13.77 -7.06 -3.26
N GLY A 160 13.41 -6.98 -1.98
CA GLY A 160 13.82 -7.94 -0.97
C GLY A 160 13.28 -9.35 -1.24
N TYR A 161 14.06 -10.34 -0.80
CA TYR A 161 13.73 -11.75 -0.92
C TYR A 161 14.11 -12.50 0.34
N LEU A 162 13.14 -13.28 0.84
CA LEU A 162 13.28 -14.07 2.05
C LEU A 162 13.36 -15.58 1.74
N GLY A 163 12.77 -16.04 0.63
CA GLY A 163 12.78 -17.45 0.20
C GLY A 163 11.84 -18.37 0.97
N ILE A 164 10.58 -17.94 1.10
CA ILE A 164 9.51 -18.72 1.71
C ILE A 164 8.28 -18.76 0.82
N SER A 165 7.55 -19.88 0.89
CA SER A 165 6.16 -19.97 0.42
C SER A 165 5.23 -19.85 1.62
N LEU A 166 4.04 -19.28 1.40
CA LEU A 166 3.06 -19.05 2.45
C LEU A 166 1.79 -19.88 2.20
N SER A 167 1.00 -20.07 3.24
CA SER A 167 -0.34 -20.65 3.17
C SER A 167 -1.34 -19.82 3.98
N ASP A 168 -2.62 -19.98 3.64
CA ASP A 168 -3.70 -19.31 4.35
C ASP A 168 -3.81 -19.84 5.78
N ARG A 169 -3.95 -18.91 6.72
CA ARG A 169 -4.30 -19.22 8.10
C ARG A 169 -5.82 -19.40 8.19
N LYS A 170 -6.27 -20.62 8.50
CA LYS A 170 -7.70 -21.01 8.47
C LYS A 170 -8.38 -21.12 9.85
N ASP A 171 -7.63 -20.94 10.92
CA ASP A 171 -8.10 -21.03 12.31
C ASP A 171 -8.73 -19.72 12.83
N GLY A 172 -8.85 -18.70 11.98
CA GLY A 172 -9.33 -17.36 12.35
C GLY A 172 -8.29 -16.48 13.06
N GLY A 173 -7.08 -16.98 13.29
CA GLY A 173 -5.99 -16.19 13.84
C GLY A 173 -5.33 -15.26 12.81
N SER A 174 -4.53 -14.31 13.29
CA SER A 174 -3.76 -13.38 12.46
C SER A 174 -2.35 -13.90 12.17
N GLY A 175 -1.78 -13.51 11.04
CA GLY A 175 -0.41 -13.88 10.66
C GLY A 175 -0.37 -14.71 9.38
N ALA A 176 0.85 -14.98 8.93
CA ALA A 176 1.10 -15.78 7.73
C ALA A 176 1.79 -17.10 8.12
N VAL A 177 1.28 -18.22 7.61
CA VAL A 177 1.88 -19.54 7.87
C VAL A 177 2.92 -19.82 6.80
N ILE A 178 4.12 -20.23 7.22
CA ILE A 178 5.16 -20.68 6.30
C ILE A 178 4.84 -22.09 5.83
N SER A 179 4.59 -22.26 4.54
CA SER A 179 4.33 -23.57 3.91
C SER A 179 5.59 -24.21 3.37
N GLU A 180 6.59 -23.41 3.01
CA GLU A 180 7.88 -23.88 2.49
C GLU A 180 8.97 -22.90 2.88
N VAL A 181 10.17 -23.44 3.13
CA VAL A 181 11.40 -22.66 3.27
C VAL A 181 12.36 -23.18 2.20
N GLN A 182 12.75 -22.32 1.26
CA GLN A 182 13.68 -22.69 0.21
C GLN A 182 15.07 -22.92 0.80
N ALA A 183 15.73 -24.01 0.44
CA ALA A 183 17.10 -24.30 0.86
C ALA A 183 18.06 -23.14 0.48
N ASP A 184 19.03 -22.86 1.35
CA ASP A 184 20.04 -21.80 1.18
C ASP A 184 19.50 -20.36 1.10
N SER A 185 18.20 -20.17 1.27
CA SER A 185 17.57 -18.85 1.32
C SER A 185 17.89 -18.09 2.61
N PRO A 186 17.64 -16.77 2.66
CA PRO A 186 17.69 -16.02 3.92
C PRO A 186 16.86 -16.62 5.04
N ALA A 187 15.67 -17.15 4.75
CA ALA A 187 14.81 -17.78 5.73
C ALA A 187 15.43 -19.05 6.32
N ASP A 188 16.00 -19.91 5.47
CA ASP A 188 16.67 -21.13 5.89
C ASP A 188 17.87 -20.82 6.79
N LYS A 189 18.71 -19.88 6.35
CA LYS A 189 19.87 -19.38 7.12
C LYS A 189 19.48 -18.74 8.46
N ALA A 190 18.33 -18.09 8.51
CA ALA A 190 17.78 -17.51 9.74
C ALA A 190 17.11 -18.54 10.66
N GLY A 191 16.92 -19.78 10.20
CA GLY A 191 16.30 -20.85 10.98
C GLY A 191 14.78 -20.79 11.06
N LEU A 192 14.13 -20.10 10.10
CA LEU A 192 12.68 -20.23 9.90
C LEU A 192 12.34 -21.67 9.48
N LYS A 193 11.14 -22.11 9.84
CA LYS A 193 10.67 -23.48 9.60
C LYS A 193 9.27 -23.48 9.03
N VAL A 194 8.95 -24.54 8.29
CA VAL A 194 7.59 -24.86 7.89
C VAL A 194 6.70 -24.92 9.15
N ASN A 195 5.47 -24.41 9.04
CA ASN A 195 4.50 -24.21 10.11
C ASN A 195 4.81 -23.10 11.13
N ASP A 196 5.91 -22.36 10.96
CA ASP A 196 6.03 -21.08 11.68
C ASP A 196 4.90 -20.15 11.28
N ILE A 197 4.27 -19.52 12.27
CA ILE A 197 3.29 -18.47 12.04
C ILE A 197 3.99 -17.13 12.24
N VAL A 198 4.20 -16.38 11.17
CA VAL A 198 4.78 -15.04 11.24
C VAL A 198 3.74 -14.05 11.76
N LEU A 199 4.05 -13.44 12.90
CA LEU A 199 3.17 -12.51 13.61
C LEU A 199 3.58 -11.05 13.43
N GLN A 200 4.89 -10.77 13.34
CA GLN A 200 5.39 -9.41 13.15
C GLN A 200 6.67 -9.38 12.30
N ILE A 201 6.87 -8.29 11.56
CA ILE A 201 8.15 -7.95 10.93
C ILE A 201 8.49 -6.50 11.28
N ASN A 202 9.69 -6.25 11.83
CA ASN A 202 10.15 -4.93 12.27
C ASN A 202 9.14 -4.19 13.17
N GLY A 203 8.41 -4.95 14.00
CA GLY A 203 7.35 -4.44 14.88
C GLY A 203 6.00 -4.19 14.19
N GLN A 204 5.91 -4.30 12.86
CA GLN A 204 4.65 -4.25 12.14
C GLN A 204 3.91 -5.58 12.27
N VAL A 205 2.63 -5.54 12.62
CA VAL A 205 1.79 -6.73 12.74
C VAL A 205 1.52 -7.33 11.36
N ILE A 206 1.75 -8.62 11.22
CA ILE A 206 1.38 -9.39 10.03
C ILE A 206 -0.05 -9.90 10.23
N THR A 207 -0.97 -9.35 9.45
CA THR A 207 -2.39 -9.73 9.50
C THR A 207 -2.70 -10.94 8.62
N GLY A 208 -1.87 -11.19 7.61
CA GLY A 208 -2.00 -12.32 6.68
C GLY A 208 -0.86 -12.36 5.66
N GLN A 209 -0.98 -13.26 4.67
CA GLN A 209 0.07 -13.48 3.66
C GLN A 209 0.45 -12.21 2.89
N GLY A 210 -0.55 -11.44 2.45
CA GLY A 210 -0.33 -10.23 1.66
C GLY A 210 0.53 -9.20 2.39
N ALA A 211 0.34 -9.05 3.71
CA ALA A 211 1.11 -8.10 4.50
C ALA A 211 2.60 -8.48 4.53
N LEU A 212 2.88 -9.77 4.73
CA LEU A 212 4.25 -10.29 4.70
C LEU A 212 4.89 -10.09 3.33
N ILE A 213 4.17 -10.48 2.27
CA ILE A 213 4.64 -10.37 0.88
C ILE A 213 4.99 -8.91 0.55
N ALA A 214 4.11 -7.97 0.89
CA ALA A 214 4.34 -6.55 0.67
C ALA A 214 5.56 -6.04 1.44
N ILE A 215 5.66 -6.33 2.74
CA ILE A 215 6.79 -5.89 3.57
C ILE A 215 8.13 -6.41 3.04
N VAL A 216 8.22 -7.69 2.69
CA VAL A 216 9.46 -8.27 2.15
C VAL A 216 9.79 -7.69 0.78
N ARG A 217 8.80 -7.56 -0.12
CA ARG A 217 8.95 -6.91 -1.43
C ARG A 217 9.45 -5.47 -1.29
N ASP A 218 8.90 -4.75 -0.32
CA ASP A 218 9.15 -3.33 -0.14
C ASP A 218 10.46 -3.00 0.58
N SER A 219 11.09 -4.00 1.19
CA SER A 219 12.43 -3.92 1.75
C SER A 219 13.52 -4.02 0.68
N SER A 220 14.73 -3.57 1.02
CA SER A 220 15.89 -3.61 0.13
C SER A 220 16.77 -4.85 0.38
N PRO A 221 17.47 -5.35 -0.65
CA PRO A 221 18.52 -6.35 -0.45
C PRO A 221 19.59 -5.84 0.52
N GLY A 222 20.01 -6.69 1.46
CA GLY A 222 20.91 -6.34 2.55
C GLY A 222 20.21 -5.85 3.82
N ASP A 223 18.92 -5.52 3.77
CA ASP A 223 18.16 -5.16 4.96
C ASP A 223 18.10 -6.33 5.94
N VAL A 224 18.32 -6.02 7.21
CA VAL A 224 18.16 -6.96 8.32
C VAL A 224 16.77 -6.77 8.91
N ILE A 225 15.91 -7.78 8.77
CA ILE A 225 14.55 -7.75 9.29
C ILE A 225 14.41 -8.60 10.55
N LYS A 226 13.72 -8.06 11.56
CA LYS A 226 13.35 -8.78 12.78
C LYS A 226 11.96 -9.38 12.61
N ILE A 227 11.86 -10.71 12.67
CA ILE A 227 10.66 -11.50 12.45
C ILE A 227 10.24 -12.13 13.77
N GLN A 228 9.04 -11.82 14.26
CA GLN A 228 8.44 -12.57 15.35
C GLN A 228 7.59 -13.69 14.78
N VAL A 229 7.91 -14.93 15.13
CA VAL A 229 7.13 -16.12 14.77
C VAL A 229 6.53 -16.78 16.00
N GLN A 230 5.43 -17.50 15.82
CA GLN A 230 4.95 -18.50 16.77
C GLN A 230 5.30 -19.88 16.23
N ARG A 231 6.03 -20.66 17.03
CA ARG A 231 6.42 -22.04 16.76
C ARG A 231 6.09 -22.88 17.99
N ASP A 232 5.29 -23.92 17.81
CA ASP A 232 4.85 -24.80 18.91
C ASP A 232 4.23 -23.99 20.07
N GLU A 233 3.36 -23.03 19.73
CA GLU A 233 2.69 -22.09 20.67
C GLU A 233 3.63 -21.09 21.39
N VAL A 234 4.93 -21.16 21.15
CA VAL A 234 5.92 -20.25 21.74
C VAL A 234 6.34 -19.18 20.74
N LYS A 235 6.35 -17.92 21.18
CA LYS A 235 6.87 -16.80 20.38
C LYS A 235 8.40 -16.83 20.33
N LYS A 236 8.96 -16.64 19.14
CA LYS A 236 10.39 -16.56 18.88
C LYS A 236 10.69 -15.35 18.03
N ASP A 237 11.72 -14.60 18.39
CA ASP A 237 12.26 -13.52 17.58
C ASP A 237 13.43 -14.08 16.76
N ILE A 238 13.33 -13.95 15.43
CA ILE A 238 14.30 -14.41 14.44
C ILE A 238 14.75 -13.20 13.64
N THR A 239 16.01 -13.16 13.24
CA THR A 239 16.54 -12.09 12.39
C THR A 239 17.03 -12.68 11.07
N ALA A 240 16.66 -12.07 9.95
CA ALA A 240 17.05 -12.51 8.62
C ALA A 240 17.60 -11.33 7.81
N THR A 241 18.66 -11.56 7.04
CA THR A 241 19.20 -10.57 6.09
C THR A 241 18.65 -10.87 4.70
N LEU A 242 17.86 -9.95 4.15
CA LEU A 242 17.25 -10.11 2.85
C LEU A 242 18.29 -10.07 1.73
N VAL A 243 18.00 -10.77 0.63
CA VAL A 243 18.79 -10.71 -0.60
C VAL A 243 17.96 -10.14 -1.74
N ALA A 244 18.59 -9.88 -2.88
CA ALA A 244 17.86 -9.54 -4.10
C ALA A 244 17.05 -10.74 -4.56
N ARG A 245 15.78 -10.51 -4.90
CA ARG A 245 14.94 -11.53 -5.53
C ARG A 245 15.65 -12.09 -6.77
N PRO A 246 15.86 -13.41 -6.86
CA PRO A 246 16.42 -14.03 -8.05
C PRO A 246 15.60 -13.64 -9.29
N LYS A 247 16.27 -13.39 -10.40
CA LYS A 247 15.59 -13.25 -11.69
C LYS A 247 15.14 -14.65 -12.12
N GLU A 248 13.87 -14.76 -12.51
CA GLU A 248 13.35 -15.94 -13.22
C GLU A 248 14.03 -16.09 -14.59
#